data_AF-A0A4U1G5D7-F1
#
_entry.id   AF-A0A4U1G5D7-F1
#
_cell.length_a   1.000
_cell.length_b   1.000
_cell.length_c   1.000
_cell.angle_alpha   90.00
_cell.angle_beta   90.00
_cell.angle_gamma   90.00
#
_symmetry.space_group_name_H-M   'P 1'
#
loop_
_entity.id
_entity.type
_entity.pdbx_description
1 polymer ?
#
loop_
_entity_poly.entity_id
_entity_poly.type
_entity_poly.pdbx_seq_one_letter_code
_entity_poly.pdbx_strand_id
1 'polypeptide(L)'
;MVCALSFSVAIMKGRTVRIIVHEPSDWDKGNLFGTVISDRGGKKLLVEVGKYLLQLVPRNENETFKPLMQYYSVMVDGVFLDEDGTVMDGGIYGSVTID
;
A
#
# COMPACT_ATOMS: atom_id res chain seq x y z
N MET A 1 -8.44 -12.83 -36.38
CA MET A 1 -8.48 -11.47 -35.79
C MET A 1 -8.93 -11.64 -34.34
N VAL A 2 -7.97 -11.74 -33.41
CA VAL A 2 -8.27 -11.98 -31.99
C VAL A 2 -8.27 -10.61 -31.32
N CYS A 3 -9.44 -10.11 -30.93
CA CYS A 3 -9.54 -8.99 -30.01
C CYS A 3 -8.90 -9.42 -28.70
N ALA A 4 -7.69 -8.95 -28.44
CA ALA A 4 -7.12 -8.97 -27.11
C ALA A 4 -8.01 -8.07 -26.23
N LEU A 5 -8.83 -8.70 -25.39
CA LEU A 5 -9.47 -8.05 -24.26
C LEU A 5 -8.35 -7.43 -23.43
N SER A 6 -8.11 -6.13 -23.62
CA SER A 6 -7.37 -5.32 -22.68
C SER A 6 -8.22 -5.28 -21.40
N PHE A 7 -8.03 -6.28 -20.54
CA PHE A 7 -8.35 -6.11 -19.14
C PHE A 7 -7.45 -4.95 -18.68
N SER A 8 -8.06 -3.77 -18.53
CA SER A 8 -7.47 -2.70 -17.74
C SER A 8 -7.33 -3.24 -16.33
N VAL A 9 -6.24 -3.97 -16.05
CA VAL A 9 -5.74 -4.17 -14.70
C VAL A 9 -5.45 -2.76 -14.23
N ALA A 10 -6.34 -2.18 -13.47
CA ALA A 10 -6.19 -0.81 -13.03
C ALA A 10 -4.92 -0.74 -12.17
N ILE A 11 -3.92 -0.04 -12.68
CA ILE A 11 -2.57 0.00 -12.13
C ILE A 11 -2.58 1.02 -11.00
N MET A 12 -2.30 0.61 -9.76
CA MET A 12 -2.16 1.55 -8.63
C MET A 12 -0.79 2.22 -8.61
N LYS A 13 0.18 1.73 -9.39
CA LYS A 13 1.52 2.33 -9.51
C LYS A 13 1.44 3.81 -9.90
N GLY A 14 2.16 4.64 -9.17
CA GLY A 14 2.20 6.10 -9.34
C GLY A 14 1.15 6.86 -8.56
N ARG A 15 0.16 6.19 -7.94
CA ARG A 15 -0.83 6.85 -7.08
C ARG A 15 -0.21 7.22 -5.73
N THR A 16 -0.71 8.32 -5.17
CA THR A 16 -0.39 8.70 -3.80
C THR A 16 -1.27 7.92 -2.85
N VAL A 17 -0.67 7.43 -1.77
CA VAL A 17 -1.39 6.83 -0.65
C VAL A 17 -1.18 7.66 0.59
N ARG A 18 -2.26 7.81 1.34
CA ARG A 18 -2.26 8.35 2.69
C ARG A 18 -2.38 7.20 3.66
N ILE A 19 -1.43 7.09 4.58
CA ILE A 19 -1.35 6.03 5.58
C ILE A 19 -1.55 6.68 6.96
N ILE A 20 -2.55 6.21 7.68
CA ILE A 20 -2.80 6.58 9.07
C ILE A 20 -2.24 5.45 9.93
N VAL A 21 -1.21 5.74 10.73
CA VAL A 21 -0.58 4.76 11.61
C VAL A 21 -1.35 4.70 12.92
N HIS A 22 -1.71 3.49 13.35
CA HIS A 22 -2.34 3.20 14.64
C HIS A 22 -1.34 2.60 15.63
N GLU A 23 -0.44 1.75 15.13
CA GLU A 23 0.68 1.22 15.92
C GLU A 23 1.98 1.30 15.13
N PRO A 24 3.13 1.61 15.78
CA PRO A 24 3.25 1.95 17.20
C PRO A 24 2.58 3.29 17.54
N SER A 25 2.00 3.42 18.74
CA SER A 25 1.23 4.60 19.16
C SER A 25 2.03 5.89 19.04
N ASP A 26 3.34 5.83 19.16
CA ASP A 26 4.21 6.99 19.16
C ASP A 26 4.23 7.68 17.77
N TRP A 27 3.78 6.96 16.75
CA TRP A 27 3.69 7.39 15.35
C TRP A 27 2.26 7.79 14.94
N ASP A 28 1.28 7.72 15.85
CA ASP A 28 -0.13 8.08 15.60
C ASP A 28 -0.37 9.59 15.39
N LYS A 29 0.67 10.40 15.59
CA LYS A 29 0.61 11.87 15.59
C LYS A 29 0.51 12.50 14.21
N GLY A 30 0.48 11.71 13.14
CA GLY A 30 0.42 12.24 11.77
C GLY A 30 0.09 11.18 10.72
N ASN A 31 -0.14 11.66 9.48
CA ASN A 31 -0.30 10.77 8.33
C ASN A 31 1.04 10.62 7.63
N LEU A 32 1.38 9.39 7.23
CA LEU A 32 2.44 9.17 6.25
C LEU A 32 1.84 9.31 4.85
N PHE A 33 2.60 9.90 3.95
CA PHE A 33 2.26 9.99 2.54
C PHE A 33 3.32 9.26 1.75
N GLY A 34 2.90 8.46 0.79
CA GLY A 34 3.81 7.72 -0.06
C GLY A 34 3.29 7.50 -1.46
N THR A 35 4.17 7.01 -2.33
CA THR A 35 3.84 6.70 -3.73
C THR A 35 3.87 5.20 -3.95
N VAL A 36 2.83 4.64 -4.55
CA VAL A 36 2.80 3.22 -4.90
C VAL A 36 3.80 2.95 -6.02
N ILE A 37 4.78 2.09 -5.78
CA ILE A 37 5.77 1.68 -6.81
C ILE A 37 5.45 0.31 -7.41
N SER A 38 4.70 -0.53 -6.68
CA SER A 38 4.18 -1.83 -7.14
C SER A 38 2.91 -2.20 -6.38
N ASP A 39 1.97 -2.87 -7.03
CA ASP A 39 0.68 -3.24 -6.42
C ASP A 39 0.39 -4.74 -6.38
N ARG A 40 1.29 -5.57 -6.95
CA ARG A 40 1.22 -7.04 -7.00
C ARG A 40 -0.22 -7.59 -7.13
N GLY A 41 -1.02 -7.00 -8.03
CA GLY A 41 -2.41 -7.42 -8.29
C GLY A 41 -3.39 -7.13 -7.15
N GLY A 42 -3.16 -6.07 -6.37
CA GLY A 42 -4.02 -5.60 -5.29
C GLY A 42 -3.90 -6.37 -3.98
N LYS A 43 -3.03 -7.39 -3.89
CA LYS A 43 -2.82 -8.17 -2.66
C LYS A 43 -1.79 -7.54 -1.72
N LYS A 44 -0.86 -6.78 -2.27
CA LYS A 44 0.22 -6.11 -1.52
C LYS A 44 0.57 -4.81 -2.23
N LEU A 45 0.73 -3.72 -1.50
CA LEU A 45 1.33 -2.52 -2.05
C LEU A 45 2.79 -2.45 -1.61
N LEU A 46 3.66 -2.06 -2.53
CA LEU A 46 4.97 -1.54 -2.19
C LEU A 46 4.90 -0.03 -2.39
N VAL A 47 5.18 0.69 -1.31
CA VAL A 47 5.03 2.14 -1.23
C VAL A 47 6.36 2.75 -0.85
N GLU A 48 6.74 3.80 -1.55
CA GLU A 48 7.87 4.64 -1.19
C GLU A 48 7.38 5.77 -0.28
N VAL A 49 7.93 5.85 0.94
CA VAL A 49 7.62 6.88 1.95
C VAL A 49 8.91 7.61 2.29
N GLY A 50 9.14 8.76 1.66
CA GLY A 50 10.41 9.49 1.78
C GLY A 50 11.57 8.67 1.23
N LYS A 51 12.46 8.20 2.12
CA LYS A 51 13.61 7.33 1.77
C LYS A 51 13.38 5.84 2.08
N TYR A 52 12.21 5.49 2.59
CA TYR A 52 11.91 4.14 3.06
C TYR A 52 11.00 3.42 2.08
N LEU A 53 11.21 2.11 1.95
CA LEU A 53 10.30 1.22 1.27
C LEU A 53 9.39 0.56 2.31
N LEU A 54 8.09 0.61 2.07
CA LEU A 54 7.06 0.10 2.96
C LEU A 54 6.17 -0.86 2.20
N GLN A 55 6.19 -2.13 2.59
CA GLN A 55 5.27 -3.12 2.04
C GLN A 55 4.02 -3.20 2.91
N LEU A 56 2.86 -2.94 2.31
CA LEU A 56 1.56 -2.95 2.96
C LEU A 56 0.76 -4.16 2.49
N VAL A 57 0.13 -4.84 3.43
CA VAL A 57 -0.74 -5.99 3.18
C VAL A 57 -2.08 -5.74 3.87
N PRO A 58 -3.23 -5.98 3.21
CA PRO A 58 -4.52 -5.91 3.89
C PRO A 58 -4.54 -6.89 5.05
N ARG A 59 -4.98 -6.43 6.22
CA ARG A 59 -5.03 -7.25 7.44
C ARG A 59 -6.11 -8.33 7.34
N ASN A 60 -7.18 -8.05 6.62
CA ASN A 60 -8.21 -9.04 6.30
C ASN A 60 -7.83 -9.80 5.03
N GLU A 61 -7.69 -11.12 5.12
CA GLU A 61 -7.30 -11.99 3.99
C GLU A 61 -8.27 -11.94 2.80
N ASN A 62 -9.52 -11.55 3.05
CA ASN A 62 -10.54 -11.39 2.01
C ASN A 62 -10.55 -10.00 1.37
N GLU A 63 -9.69 -9.10 1.84
CA GLU A 63 -9.59 -7.73 1.37
C GLU A 63 -8.44 -7.56 0.36
N THR A 64 -8.66 -6.69 -0.63
CA THR A 64 -7.66 -6.30 -1.63
C THR A 64 -7.72 -4.80 -1.83
N PHE A 65 -6.60 -4.21 -2.24
CA PHE A 65 -6.58 -2.83 -2.68
C PHE A 65 -7.34 -2.73 -4.02
N LYS A 66 -8.32 -1.82 -4.07
CA LYS A 66 -9.24 -1.61 -5.18
C LYS A 66 -8.85 -0.34 -5.96
N PRO A 67 -8.15 -0.46 -7.09
CA PRO A 67 -7.57 0.70 -7.79
C PRO A 67 -8.60 1.71 -8.31
N LEU A 68 -9.83 1.28 -8.57
CA LEU A 68 -10.87 2.10 -9.21
C LEU A 68 -11.88 2.68 -8.21
N MET A 69 -11.77 2.31 -6.94
CA MET A 69 -12.65 2.81 -5.91
C MET A 69 -12.08 4.12 -5.36
N GLN A 70 -12.89 5.16 -5.33
CA GLN A 70 -12.53 6.43 -4.68
C GLN A 70 -12.97 6.39 -3.21
N TYR A 71 -12.23 7.09 -2.34
CA TYR A 71 -12.60 7.32 -0.94
C TYR A 71 -12.82 6.04 -0.10
N TYR A 72 -12.00 5.02 -0.32
CA TYR A 72 -12.02 3.82 0.51
C TYR A 72 -10.73 3.72 1.34
N SER A 73 -10.85 3.12 2.51
CA SER A 73 -9.75 2.87 3.43
C SER A 73 -9.63 1.38 3.69
N VAL A 74 -8.39 0.86 3.68
CA VAL A 74 -8.07 -0.55 3.95
C VAL A 74 -7.24 -0.63 5.21
N MET A 75 -7.59 -1.53 6.13
CA MET A 75 -6.75 -1.81 7.29
C MET A 75 -5.56 -2.65 6.85
N VAL A 76 -4.35 -2.23 7.21
CA VAL A 76 -3.11 -2.86 6.74
C VAL A 76 -2.16 -3.16 7.88
N ASP A 77 -1.38 -4.20 7.67
CA ASP A 77 -0.11 -4.40 8.34
C ASP A 77 1.01 -4.00 7.35
N GLY A 78 1.99 -3.26 7.86
CA GLY A 78 3.08 -2.70 7.09
C GLY A 78 4.44 -3.14 7.63
N VAL A 79 5.36 -3.47 6.74
CA VAL A 79 6.75 -3.80 7.08
C VAL A 79 7.71 -2.93 6.29
N PHE A 80 8.75 -2.43 6.96
CA PHE A 80 9.81 -1.67 6.30
C PHE A 80 10.76 -2.63 5.57
N LEU A 81 11.15 -2.23 4.37
CA LEU A 81 12.13 -2.95 3.56
C LEU A 81 13.38 -2.09 3.38
N ASP A 82 14.54 -2.74 3.34
CA ASP A 82 15.78 -2.12 2.88
C ASP A 82 15.84 -2.03 1.34
N GLU A 83 16.94 -1.50 0.82
CA GLU A 83 17.15 -1.33 -0.63
C GLU A 83 17.14 -2.65 -1.41
N ASP A 84 17.50 -3.76 -0.76
CA ASP A 84 17.52 -5.11 -1.32
C ASP A 84 16.16 -5.82 -1.17
N GLY A 85 15.17 -5.19 -0.52
CA GLY A 85 13.84 -5.73 -0.28
C GLY A 85 13.76 -6.68 0.91
N THR A 86 14.78 -6.70 1.77
CA THR A 86 14.79 -7.47 3.03
C THR A 86 13.96 -6.76 4.08
N VAL A 87 13.15 -7.53 4.82
CA VAL A 87 12.34 -6.99 5.92
C VAL A 87 13.25 -6.51 7.04
N MET A 88 13.11 -5.24 7.39
CA MET A 88 13.78 -4.62 8.54
C MET A 88 12.97 -4.86 9.82
N ASP A 89 13.65 -4.80 10.96
CA ASP A 89 12.95 -4.81 12.26
C ASP A 89 12.06 -3.58 12.40
N GLY A 90 10.80 -3.83 12.75
CA GLY A 90 9.77 -2.81 12.89
C GLY A 90 8.66 -2.94 11.84
N GLY A 91 7.47 -2.52 12.23
CA GLY A 91 6.29 -2.55 11.38
C GLY A 91 5.27 -1.54 11.84
N ILE A 92 4.25 -1.36 11.02
CA ILE A 92 3.10 -0.52 11.35
C ILE A 92 1.82 -1.32 11.25
N TYR A 93 0.85 -0.96 12.06
CA TYR A 93 -0.55 -1.25 11.82
C TYR A 93 -1.27 0.06 11.56
N GLY A 94 -2.12 0.09 10.54
CA GLY A 94 -2.70 1.34 10.09
C GLY A 94 -3.89 1.16 9.16
N SER A 95 -4.32 2.29 8.61
CA SER A 95 -5.28 2.33 7.52
C SER A 95 -4.72 3.11 6.33
N VAL A 96 -5.04 2.67 5.12
CA VAL A 96 -4.53 3.24 3.86
C VAL A 96 -5.68 3.71 3.02
N THR A 97 -5.64 5.00 2.67
CA THR A 97 -6.51 5.59 1.66
C THR A 97 -5.70 5.83 0.39
N ILE A 98 -6.25 5.44 -0.77
CA ILE A 98 -5.61 5.67 -2.08
C ILE A 98 -6.32 6.84 -2.76
N ASP A 99 -5.60 7.95 -2.89
CA ASP A 99 -6.08 9.19 -3.53
C ASP A 99 -5.88 9.17 -5.05
#